data_AF-A0A9C7GB47-F1
#
_entry.id   AF-A0A9C7GB47-F1
#
_cell.length_a   1.000
_cell.length_b   1.000
_cell.length_c   1.000
_cell.angle_alpha   90.00
_cell.angle_beta   90.00
_cell.angle_gamma   90.00
#
_symmetry.space_group_name_H-M   'P 1'
#
loop_
_entity.id
_entity.type
_entity.pdbx_description
1 polymer ?
#
loop_
_entity_poly.entity_id
_entity_poly.type
_entity_poly.pdbx_seq_one_letter_code
_entity_poly.pdbx_strand_id
1 'polypeptide(L)'
;MKNRISSIFVISIIIFALIGIGSSLIENPAALFKRIAIMILVGLTIYFLFNRFYKPSPERKEQKAFLRAAKRTKKKIHRKKPVEGTRTQPLTKLTSIRKKSSAHLTVIEGKKSKKKNRASF
;
A
#
# COMPACT_ATOMS: atom_id res chain seq x y z
N MET A 1 24.51 -13.39 46.62
CA MET A 1 25.24 -12.09 46.59
C MET A 1 25.48 -11.54 45.17
N LYS A 2 24.78 -12.02 44.13
CA LYS A 2 25.12 -11.75 42.71
C LYS A 2 24.56 -10.42 42.15
N ASN A 3 23.65 -9.76 42.87
CA ASN A 3 22.95 -8.56 42.38
C ASN A 3 23.41 -7.28 43.08
N ARG A 4 24.15 -7.38 44.20
CA ARG A 4 24.59 -6.22 44.98
C ARG A 4 25.56 -5.34 44.19
N ILE A 5 26.47 -5.96 43.43
CA ILE A 5 27.41 -5.24 42.55
C ILE A 5 26.64 -4.47 41.47
N SER A 6 25.69 -5.13 40.78
CA SER A 6 24.83 -4.46 39.79
C SER A 6 24.03 -3.31 40.41
N SER A 7 23.42 -3.50 41.58
CA SER A 7 22.71 -2.43 42.29
C SER A 7 23.64 -1.27 42.68
N ILE A 8 24.85 -1.54 43.18
CA ILE A 8 25.83 -0.50 43.52
C ILE A 8 26.27 0.28 42.28
N PHE A 9 26.49 -0.42 41.16
CA PHE A 9 26.81 0.22 39.88
C PHE A 9 25.67 1.12 39.40
N VAL A 10 24.43 0.64 39.44
CA VAL A 10 23.25 1.42 39.05
C VAL A 10 23.10 2.65 39.97
N ILE A 11 23.27 2.49 41.28
CA ILE A 11 23.22 3.60 42.25
C ILE A 11 24.33 4.62 41.97
N SER A 12 25.55 4.16 41.68
CA SER A 12 26.66 5.05 41.33
C SER A 12 26.37 5.87 40.07
N ILE A 13 25.84 5.22 39.02
CA ILE A 13 25.44 5.90 37.77
C ILE A 13 24.37 6.95 38.05
N ILE A 14 23.38 6.63 38.89
CA ILE A 14 22.32 7.58 39.27
C ILE A 14 22.91 8.78 40.01
N ILE A 15 23.82 8.57 40.96
CA ILE A 15 24.48 9.66 41.71
C ILE A 15 25.30 10.54 40.77
N PHE A 16 26.09 9.95 39.88
CA PHE A 16 26.86 10.70 38.88
C PHE A 16 25.95 11.48 37.93
N ALA A 17 24.83 10.91 37.52
CA ALA A 17 23.84 11.60 36.68
C ALA A 17 23.23 12.81 37.42
N LEU A 18 22.87 12.66 38.69
CA LEU A 18 22.34 13.76 39.50
C LEU A 18 23.37 14.88 39.68
N ILE A 19 24.64 14.53 39.95
CA ILE A 19 25.72 15.51 40.07
C ILE A 19 25.94 16.23 38.75
N GLY A 20 25.99 15.52 37.62
CA GLY A 20 26.18 16.12 36.30
C GLY A 20 25.02 17.03 35.87
N ILE A 21 23.78 16.67 36.21
CA ILE A 21 22.61 17.52 35.96
C ILE A 21 22.62 18.73 36.90
N GLY A 22 22.92 18.52 38.18
CA GLY A 22 23.00 19.57 39.19
C GLY A 22 24.08 20.62 38.89
N SER A 23 25.28 20.18 38.51
CA SER A 23 26.38 21.08 38.12
C SER A 23 26.05 21.90 36.88
N SER A 24 25.46 21.24 35.87
CA SER A 24 25.03 21.92 34.64
C SER A 24 23.93 22.95 34.88
N LEU A 25 23.12 22.78 35.94
CA LEU A 25 22.09 23.73 36.34
C LEU A 25 22.67 25.00 36.97
N ILE A 26 23.81 24.89 37.65
CA ILE A 26 24.50 26.01 38.30
C ILE A 26 25.32 26.80 37.27
N GLU A 27 26.03 26.11 36.39
CA GLU A 27 26.88 26.76 35.39
C GLU A 27 26.05 27.46 34.31
N ASN A 28 25.10 26.75 33.67
CA ASN A 28 24.30 27.28 32.57
C ASN A 28 23.01 26.46 32.36
N PRO A 29 21.93 26.73 33.12
CA PRO A 29 20.70 25.95 33.04
C PRO A 29 20.06 26.01 31.64
N ALA A 30 20.20 27.16 30.94
CA ALA A 30 19.71 27.33 29.58
C ALA A 30 20.38 26.39 28.56
N ALA A 31 21.63 25.98 28.78
CA ALA A 31 22.34 25.08 27.87
C ALA A 31 21.78 23.66 27.92
N LEU A 32 21.34 23.18 29.09
CA LEU A 32 20.70 21.87 29.24
C LEU A 32 19.38 21.81 28.48
N PHE A 33 18.50 22.80 28.68
CA PHE A 33 17.22 22.86 27.97
C PHE A 33 17.42 22.97 26.46
N LYS A 34 18.41 23.75 26.00
CA LYS A 34 18.77 23.82 24.57
C LYS A 34 19.20 22.44 24.04
N ARG A 35 20.06 21.71 24.75
CA ARG A 35 20.49 20.36 24.33
C ARG A 35 19.33 19.38 24.25
N ILE A 36 18.45 19.36 25.25
CA ILE A 36 17.25 18.50 25.25
C ILE A 36 16.31 18.89 24.10
N ALA A 37 16.06 20.18 23.91
CA ALA A 37 15.22 20.68 22.82
C ALA A 37 15.78 20.29 21.45
N ILE A 38 17.10 20.41 21.24
CA ILE A 38 17.76 19.97 20.00
C ILE A 38 17.64 18.46 19.82
N MET A 39 17.83 17.67 20.88
CA MET A 39 17.70 16.21 20.82
C MET A 39 16.28 15.79 20.40
N ILE A 40 15.26 16.39 21.01
CA ILE A 40 13.86 16.15 20.66
C ILE A 40 13.58 16.61 19.22
N LEU A 41 14.06 17.79 18.84
CA LEU A 41 13.89 18.34 17.49
C LEU A 41 14.49 17.41 16.44
N VAL A 42 15.72 16.94 16.63
CA VAL A 42 16.39 16.00 15.72
C VAL A 42 15.64 14.67 15.68
N GLY A 43 15.27 14.11 16.84
CA GLY A 43 14.50 12.86 16.91
C GLY A 43 13.16 12.95 16.19
N LEU A 44 12.40 14.04 16.39
CA LEU A 44 11.15 14.30 15.69
C LEU A 44 11.37 14.51 14.19
N THR A 45 12.43 15.20 13.80
CA THR A 45 12.76 15.42 12.39
C THR A 45 13.04 14.10 11.68
N ILE A 46 13.86 13.24 12.28
CA ILE A 46 14.16 11.90 11.75
C ILE A 46 12.90 11.04 11.73
N TYR A 47 12.13 11.00 12.81
CA TYR A 47 10.87 10.27 12.88
C TYR A 47 9.90 10.74 11.80
N PHE A 48 9.76 12.06 11.61
CA PHE A 48 8.87 12.63 10.62
C PHE A 48 9.32 12.28 9.19
N LEU A 49 10.63 12.38 8.90
CA LEU A 49 11.20 11.92 7.63
C LEU A 49 10.91 10.43 7.41
N PHE A 50 11.21 9.59 8.39
CA PHE A 50 10.95 8.15 8.29
C PHE A 50 9.47 7.85 8.06
N ASN A 51 8.60 8.41 8.88
CA ASN A 51 7.15 8.26 8.79
C ASN A 51 6.58 8.81 7.46
N ARG A 52 7.20 9.86 6.90
CA ARG A 52 6.75 10.49 5.65
C ARG A 52 7.22 9.72 4.42
N PHE A 53 8.46 9.24 4.40
CA PHE A 53 9.07 8.59 3.24
C PHE A 53 8.88 7.06 3.24
N TYR A 54 8.89 6.42 4.41
CA TYR A 54 8.82 4.96 4.56
C TYR A 54 7.42 4.44 4.92
N LYS A 55 6.35 5.19 4.65
CA LYS A 55 4.98 4.64 4.68
C LYS A 55 4.49 4.28 3.27
N PRO A 56 4.88 3.13 2.69
CA PRO A 56 4.16 2.55 1.58
C PRO A 56 2.90 1.87 2.12
N SER A 57 1.88 2.65 2.49
CA SER A 57 0.57 2.07 2.82
C SER A 57 -0.17 1.79 1.49
N PRO A 58 -0.35 0.50 1.09
CA PRO A 58 -1.17 0.13 -0.07
C PRO A 58 -2.63 0.60 0.10
N GLU A 59 -3.10 0.66 1.35
CA GLU A 59 -4.43 1.12 1.73
C GLU A 59 -4.73 2.55 1.21
N ARG A 60 -3.76 3.47 1.28
CA ARG A 60 -3.94 4.83 0.73
C ARG A 60 -4.00 4.86 -0.80
N LYS A 61 -3.40 3.89 -1.50
CA LYS A 61 -3.50 3.79 -2.96
C LYS A 61 -4.87 3.28 -3.37
N GLU A 62 -5.39 2.27 -2.68
CA GLU A 62 -6.71 1.69 -2.94
C GLU A 62 -7.83 2.69 -2.65
N GLN A 63 -7.77 3.38 -1.50
CA GLN A 63 -8.74 4.44 -1.17
C GLN A 63 -8.71 5.58 -2.19
N LYS A 64 -7.53 6.00 -2.66
CA LYS A 64 -7.40 7.00 -3.74
C LYS A 64 -7.94 6.50 -5.08
N ALA A 65 -7.77 5.22 -5.40
CA ALA A 65 -8.31 4.61 -6.61
C ALA A 65 -9.85 4.54 -6.55
N PHE A 66 -10.42 4.15 -5.41
CA PHE A 66 -11.86 4.18 -5.16
C PHE A 66 -12.44 5.60 -5.26
N LEU A 67 -11.80 6.58 -4.64
CA LEU A 67 -12.20 7.99 -4.76
C LEU A 67 -12.15 8.49 -6.21
N ARG A 68 -11.13 8.10 -6.98
CA ARG A 68 -11.01 8.41 -8.42
C ARG A 68 -12.11 7.73 -9.22
N ALA A 69 -12.43 6.48 -8.93
CA ALA A 69 -13.51 5.73 -9.58
C ALA A 69 -14.88 6.36 -9.29
N ALA A 70 -15.18 6.66 -8.02
CA ALA A 70 -16.43 7.30 -7.60
C ALA A 70 -16.62 8.69 -8.26
N LYS A 71 -15.55 9.50 -8.33
CA LYS A 71 -15.58 10.80 -9.04
C LYS A 71 -15.84 10.64 -10.54
N ARG A 72 -15.28 9.61 -11.18
CA ARG A 72 -15.53 9.31 -12.61
C ARG A 72 -16.99 8.89 -12.84
N THR A 73 -17.57 8.09 -11.94
CA THR A 73 -18.98 7.69 -12.01
C THR A 73 -19.92 8.88 -11.84
N LYS A 74 -19.69 9.75 -10.83
CA LYS A 74 -20.48 10.98 -10.67
C LYS A 74 -20.45 11.88 -11.92
N LYS A 75 -19.28 12.07 -12.53
CA LYS A 75 -19.15 12.89 -13.76
C LYS A 75 -19.88 12.29 -14.96
N LYS A 76 -19.95 10.96 -15.09
CA LYS A 76 -20.71 10.30 -16.15
C LYS A 76 -22.22 10.40 -15.94
N ILE A 77 -22.68 10.36 -14.70
CA ILE A 77 -24.11 10.49 -14.36
C ILE A 77 -24.60 11.91 -14.65
N HIS A 78 -23.84 12.96 -14.30
CA HIS A 78 -24.23 14.34 -14.56
C HIS A 78 -24.22 14.73 -16.05
N ARG A 79 -23.57 13.93 -16.92
CA ARG A 79 -23.58 14.13 -18.38
C ARG A 79 -24.72 13.39 -19.09
N LYS A 80 -25.46 12.52 -18.40
CA LYS A 80 -26.72 11.98 -18.90
C LYS A 80 -27.84 12.83 -18.31
N LYS A 81 -28.45 13.67 -19.15
CA LYS A 81 -29.72 14.32 -18.82
C LYS A 81 -30.72 13.27 -18.30
N PRO A 82 -31.60 13.60 -17.34
CA PRO A 82 -32.57 12.65 -16.83
C PRO A 82 -33.53 12.34 -17.98
N VAL A 83 -33.45 11.13 -18.52
CA VAL A 83 -34.55 10.59 -19.32
C VAL A 83 -35.45 9.95 -18.28
N GLU A 84 -36.59 10.59 -18.04
CA GLU A 84 -37.68 10.02 -17.26
C GLU A 84 -37.98 8.59 -17.74
N GLY A 85 -38.23 7.71 -16.78
CA GLY A 85 -38.72 6.36 -17.05
C GLY A 85 -37.62 5.31 -17.08
N THR A 86 -37.66 4.44 -16.07
CA THR A 86 -37.89 2.99 -16.24
C THR A 86 -37.10 2.19 -15.20
N ARG A 87 -37.86 1.77 -14.18
CA ARG A 87 -37.86 0.45 -13.52
C ARG A 87 -36.51 -0.10 -13.06
N THR A 88 -36.38 -0.17 -11.74
CA THR A 88 -35.52 -1.07 -10.97
C THR A 88 -35.47 -2.47 -11.59
N GLN A 89 -34.29 -2.93 -11.99
CA GLN A 89 -34.01 -4.35 -12.19
C GLN A 89 -32.75 -4.73 -11.40
N PRO A 90 -32.77 -5.86 -10.66
CA PRO A 90 -31.68 -6.26 -9.79
C PRO A 90 -30.50 -6.86 -10.57
N LEU A 91 -29.34 -6.84 -9.92
CA LEU A 91 -28.06 -7.33 -10.41
C LEU A 91 -28.12 -8.79 -10.85
N THR A 92 -27.86 -9.04 -12.14
CA THR A 92 -27.46 -10.38 -12.60
C THR A 92 -26.29 -10.27 -13.57
N LYS A 93 -25.10 -10.60 -13.05
CA LYS A 93 -23.90 -11.14 -13.73
C LYS A 93 -23.78 -10.88 -15.23
N LEU A 94 -23.03 -9.83 -15.61
CA LEU A 94 -22.48 -9.71 -16.97
C LEU A 94 -21.20 -10.52 -17.08
N THR A 95 -21.36 -11.82 -17.32
CA THR A 95 -20.31 -12.66 -17.90
C THR A 95 -19.95 -12.07 -19.26
N SER A 96 -18.67 -11.77 -19.47
CA SER A 96 -18.13 -11.22 -20.73
C SER A 96 -18.45 -12.14 -21.91
N ILE A 97 -19.50 -11.82 -22.69
CA ILE A 97 -19.75 -12.41 -24.00
C ILE A 97 -18.69 -11.84 -24.96
N ARG A 98 -17.56 -12.55 -25.09
CA ARG A 98 -16.64 -12.34 -26.22
C ARG A 98 -17.43 -12.59 -27.51
N LYS A 99 -17.38 -11.62 -28.43
CA LYS A 99 -18.03 -11.69 -29.75
C LYS A 99 -17.61 -12.98 -30.46
N LYS A 100 -18.58 -13.83 -30.83
CA LYS A 100 -18.33 -14.98 -31.73
C LYS A 100 -17.94 -14.42 -33.10
N SER A 101 -16.73 -14.72 -33.56
CA SER A 101 -16.36 -14.48 -34.96
C SER A 101 -17.14 -15.46 -35.84
N SER A 102 -17.68 -15.00 -36.96
CA SER A 102 -18.30 -15.84 -37.99
C SER A 102 -17.21 -16.65 -38.71
N ALA A 103 -16.68 -17.67 -38.04
CA ALA A 103 -15.76 -18.60 -38.65
C ALA A 103 -16.59 -19.54 -39.54
N HIS A 104 -16.50 -19.34 -40.86
CA HIS A 104 -17.05 -20.26 -41.83
C HIS A 104 -16.25 -21.56 -41.73
N LEU A 105 -16.86 -22.60 -41.15
CA LEU A 105 -16.29 -23.94 -41.13
C LEU A 105 -16.37 -24.48 -42.56
N THR A 106 -15.31 -24.29 -43.34
CA THR A 106 -15.15 -25.08 -44.56
C THR A 106 -14.84 -26.51 -44.13
N VAL A 107 -15.64 -27.46 -44.63
CA VAL A 107 -15.34 -28.88 -44.49
C VAL A 107 -13.95 -29.10 -45.10
N ILE A 108 -12.98 -29.43 -44.26
CA ILE A 108 -11.74 -30.02 -44.75
C ILE A 108 -12.15 -31.42 -45.21
N GLU A 109 -12.45 -31.55 -46.50
CA GLU A 109 -12.47 -32.86 -47.14
C GLU A 109 -11.05 -33.41 -47.04
N GLY A 110 -10.80 -34.13 -45.95
CA GLY A 110 -9.63 -34.96 -45.83
C GLY A 110 -9.59 -35.83 -47.08
N LYS A 111 -8.45 -35.81 -47.77
CA LYS A 111 -8.10 -36.63 -48.92
C LYS A 111 -8.39 -38.11 -48.61
N LYS A 112 -9.66 -38.53 -48.76
CA LYS A 112 -10.14 -39.90 -48.57
C LYS A 112 -9.36 -40.73 -49.56
N SER A 113 -8.39 -41.45 -49.02
CA SER A 113 -7.32 -42.13 -49.73
C SER A 113 -7.79 -42.69 -51.08
N LYS A 114 -7.23 -42.13 -52.15
CA LYS A 114 -7.28 -42.66 -53.50
C LYS A 114 -6.85 -44.14 -53.41
N LYS A 115 -7.74 -45.08 -53.73
CA LYS A 115 -7.39 -46.51 -53.86
C LYS A 115 -6.14 -46.60 -54.75
N LYS A 116 -5.02 -47.05 -54.18
CA LYS A 116 -3.88 -47.47 -54.98
C LYS A 116 -4.31 -48.78 -55.63
N ASN A 117 -4.76 -48.73 -56.87
CA ASN A 117 -4.73 -49.89 -57.75
C ASN A 117 -3.26 -50.27 -57.92
N ARG A 118 -2.77 -51.15 -57.04
CA ARG A 118 -1.55 -51.91 -57.26
C ARG A 118 -1.88 -52.87 -58.40
N ALA A 119 -1.37 -52.58 -59.59
CA ALA A 119 -1.11 -53.65 -60.55
C ALA A 119 0.01 -54.50 -59.94
N SER A 120 -0.27 -55.78 -59.74
CA SER A 120 0.72 -56.80 -59.42
C SER A 120 0.51 -57.96 -60.36
N PHE A 121 1.61 -58.31 -61.04
CA PHE A 121 1.87 -59.40 -61.99
C PHE A 121 1.43 -59.15 -63.43
#